data_AF-A0A6M1RDR9-F1
#
_entry.id   AF-A0A6M1RDR9-F1
#
_cell.length_a   1.000
_cell.length_b   1.000
_cell.length_c   1.000
_cell.angle_alpha   90.00
_cell.angle_beta   90.00
_cell.angle_gamma   90.00
#
_symmetry.space_group_name_H-M   'P 1'
#
loop_
_entity.id
_entity.type
_entity.pdbx_description
1 polymer ?
#
loop_
_entity_poly.entity_id
_entity_poly.type
_entity_poly.pdbx_seq_one_letter_code
_entity_poly.pdbx_strand_id
1 'polypeptide(L)'
;MTLELGVVLDPALPPATMAALAQRAEEAGLDMVVTNPGDLDPWTTATWLLGSTKSIPIGVALAPVATPDPRDPEAGYPSVAGRARDSLDLLAGARLITDPSAWTLAPADPSPADLERAAAANLPVVVPASTEAEVDRLARLLIEHRGPRPTGPRRTSSVRAKRLPGIAYDEVPASLAETAVEPGDPAYRTVRSTYLRGGRPGLVLRPTTPPQVADALAFADRHRHLPLGIRSGGHGVSGRSTNNGGLVIDVGGMNTIEVLDTATRRVRIGPGATWKQVAAALDPYGWALGSGDYGGVGVGGLATAGGIGYLSRKHGLTIDHLVAVEMVLADGSIVRADREENPDLFWGVRGAGANLGVVTAFEFEVYEVAEVGSAQLTLVVPDIEEALLRFGEMAAEAPRDTTVFLVTGRPRPEGSVIQLYGLVDSPDPEVIVERLTPFASLGALVQQQVILAHYTDVMNQAHDIGPDGHHGHGEPHARSGLIPGLTSEFARDAAQLLRTGDVYFFQLRTMGGAIADVDPTATAFAHRNAAFQITAMGGGTEALDTAWSLVQPHLEGLYLSFETTRSPERVADAFPPATLTRLRELKQRFDPTNLFRDNFNIDLSEMNR
;
A
#
# COMPACT_ATOMS: atom_id res chain seq x y z
N MET A 1 9.70 16.55 -31.63
CA MET A 1 9.72 17.46 -30.46
C MET A 1 8.30 17.96 -30.28
N THR A 2 7.74 17.90 -29.08
CA THR A 2 6.35 18.32 -28.86
C THR A 2 6.37 19.79 -28.47
N LEU A 3 5.97 20.69 -29.38
CA LEU A 3 5.83 22.11 -29.07
C LEU A 3 4.72 22.30 -28.02
N GLU A 4 5.07 22.93 -26.90
CA GLU A 4 4.13 23.39 -25.89
C GLU A 4 4.04 24.90 -25.96
N LEU A 5 2.83 25.42 -26.13
CA LEU A 5 2.62 26.85 -26.38
C LEU A 5 1.61 27.42 -25.40
N GLY A 6 2.01 28.49 -24.72
CA GLY A 6 1.20 29.25 -23.79
C GLY A 6 1.21 30.75 -24.09
N VAL A 7 0.52 31.51 -23.25
CA VAL A 7 0.48 32.97 -23.33
C VAL A 7 1.08 33.62 -22.09
N VAL A 8 1.75 34.75 -22.28
CA VAL A 8 2.09 35.68 -21.18
C VAL A 8 1.10 36.83 -21.24
N LEU A 9 0.32 37.00 -20.18
CA LEU A 9 -0.64 38.09 -20.05
C LEU A 9 0.06 39.35 -19.55
N ASP A 10 -0.25 40.47 -20.18
CA ASP A 10 0.21 41.78 -19.75
C ASP A 10 -0.40 42.11 -18.37
N PRO A 11 0.43 42.32 -17.33
CA PRO A 11 -0.05 42.57 -15.98
C PRO A 11 -0.70 43.96 -15.80
N ALA A 12 -0.63 44.85 -16.80
CA ALA A 12 -1.38 46.11 -16.82
C ALA A 12 -2.86 45.93 -17.22
N LEU A 13 -3.25 44.73 -17.66
CA LEU A 13 -4.64 44.45 -18.02
C LEU A 13 -5.55 44.40 -16.79
N PRO A 14 -6.82 44.83 -16.90
CA PRO A 14 -7.81 44.64 -15.84
C PRO A 14 -7.92 43.15 -15.49
N PRO A 15 -8.11 42.78 -14.21
CA PRO A 15 -8.23 41.38 -13.79
C PRO A 15 -9.26 40.61 -14.62
N ALA A 16 -10.45 41.18 -14.82
CA ALA A 16 -11.55 40.60 -15.61
C ALA A 16 -11.09 40.17 -17.01
N THR A 17 -10.26 40.99 -17.64
CA THR A 17 -9.69 40.74 -18.96
C THR A 17 -8.66 39.61 -18.90
N MET A 18 -7.77 39.60 -17.90
CA MET A 18 -6.80 38.51 -17.73
C MET A 18 -7.50 37.15 -17.52
N ALA A 19 -8.56 37.11 -16.71
CA ALA A 19 -9.34 35.89 -16.50
C ALA A 19 -10.00 35.38 -17.78
N ALA A 20 -10.59 36.29 -18.58
CA ALA A 20 -11.20 35.94 -19.85
C ALA A 20 -10.17 35.39 -20.86
N LEU A 21 -8.99 36.02 -20.96
CA LEU A 21 -7.91 35.52 -21.82
C LEU A 21 -7.39 34.16 -21.37
N ALA A 22 -7.29 33.92 -20.05
CA ALA A 22 -6.86 32.64 -19.52
C ALA A 22 -7.90 31.53 -19.76
N GLN A 23 -9.19 31.82 -19.59
CA GLN A 23 -10.28 30.92 -19.98
C GLN A 23 -10.22 30.60 -21.47
N ARG A 24 -10.05 31.64 -22.30
CA ARG A 24 -9.95 31.45 -23.75
C ARG A 24 -8.74 30.61 -24.13
N ALA A 25 -7.59 30.81 -23.49
CA ALA A 25 -6.39 30.00 -23.70
C ALA A 25 -6.62 28.53 -23.36
N GLU A 26 -7.33 28.25 -22.27
CA GLU A 26 -7.73 26.89 -21.88
C GLU A 26 -8.68 26.25 -22.91
N GLU A 27 -9.72 26.97 -23.31
CA GLU A 27 -10.72 26.51 -24.29
C GLU A 27 -10.08 26.26 -25.67
N ALA A 28 -9.17 27.14 -26.09
CA ALA A 28 -8.45 27.03 -27.34
C ALA A 28 -7.34 25.95 -27.30
N GLY A 29 -7.07 25.39 -26.13
CA GLY A 29 -6.15 24.27 -25.96
C GLY A 29 -4.66 24.65 -25.88
N LEU A 30 -4.35 25.88 -25.47
CA LEU A 30 -3.00 26.26 -25.09
C LEU A 30 -2.55 25.53 -23.82
N ASP A 31 -1.24 25.43 -23.64
CA ASP A 31 -0.62 24.57 -22.63
C ASP A 31 -0.31 25.28 -21.31
N MET A 32 -0.31 26.62 -21.29
CA MET A 32 0.04 27.41 -20.12
C MET A 32 -0.43 28.86 -20.23
N VAL A 33 -0.74 29.47 -19.09
CA VAL A 33 -0.90 30.92 -18.96
C VAL A 33 0.13 31.42 -17.95
N VAL A 34 0.90 32.43 -18.32
CA VAL A 34 1.88 33.08 -17.45
C VAL A 34 1.45 34.52 -17.20
N THR A 35 1.66 35.01 -15.99
CA THR A 35 1.52 36.42 -15.66
C THR A 35 2.77 36.91 -14.95
N ASN A 36 3.15 38.16 -15.27
CA ASN A 36 4.24 38.87 -14.59
C ASN A 36 3.68 39.69 -13.42
N PRO A 37 4.53 40.11 -12.45
CA PRO A 37 4.11 41.05 -11.42
C PRO A 37 3.67 42.38 -12.03
N GLY A 38 2.52 42.91 -11.61
CA GLY A 38 1.99 44.22 -11.98
C GLY A 38 1.60 45.05 -10.77
N ASP A 39 0.57 45.89 -10.91
CA ASP A 39 0.03 46.71 -9.82
C ASP A 39 -0.66 45.87 -8.73
N LEU A 40 -1.20 44.71 -9.09
CA LEU A 40 -1.71 43.71 -8.15
C LEU A 40 -0.59 42.76 -7.73
N ASP A 41 -0.66 42.30 -6.48
CA ASP A 41 0.29 41.29 -6.03
C ASP A 41 0.14 40.00 -6.86
N PRO A 42 1.24 39.31 -7.18
CA PRO A 42 1.20 38.16 -8.07
C PRO A 42 0.33 37.00 -7.55
N TRP A 43 0.12 36.89 -6.24
CA TRP A 43 -0.69 35.83 -5.63
C TRP A 43 -2.19 36.08 -5.80
N THR A 44 -2.62 37.33 -5.71
CA THR A 44 -4.00 37.72 -6.03
C THR A 44 -4.32 37.42 -7.49
N THR A 45 -3.44 37.81 -8.42
CA THR A 45 -3.62 37.50 -9.84
C THR A 45 -3.63 35.99 -10.09
N ALA A 46 -2.69 35.25 -9.50
CA ALA A 46 -2.66 33.78 -9.61
C ALA A 46 -3.93 33.12 -9.10
N THR A 47 -4.44 33.55 -7.94
CA THR A 47 -5.69 33.02 -7.35
C THR A 47 -6.88 33.26 -8.28
N TRP A 48 -6.93 34.44 -8.90
CA TRP A 48 -8.00 34.80 -9.84
C TRP A 48 -7.96 33.94 -11.11
N LEU A 49 -6.78 33.77 -11.71
CA LEU A 49 -6.58 32.92 -12.88
C LEU A 49 -6.88 31.45 -12.58
N LEU A 50 -6.45 30.96 -11.42
CA LEU A 50 -6.73 29.60 -10.96
C LEU A 50 -8.22 29.35 -10.71
N GLY A 51 -8.92 30.34 -10.15
CA GLY A 51 -10.36 30.27 -9.91
C GLY A 51 -11.21 30.41 -11.19
N SER A 52 -10.69 31.09 -12.21
CA SER A 52 -11.40 31.27 -13.49
C SER A 52 -11.20 30.12 -14.48
N THR A 53 -10.18 29.29 -14.30
CA THR A 53 -9.82 28.20 -15.23
C THR A 53 -9.86 26.84 -14.55
N LYS A 54 -10.08 25.76 -15.29
CA LYS A 54 -10.33 24.42 -14.72
C LYS A 54 -9.09 23.55 -14.60
N SER A 55 -8.16 23.65 -15.54
CA SER A 55 -7.12 22.66 -15.81
C SER A 55 -5.81 23.25 -16.33
N ILE A 56 -5.83 24.41 -16.99
CA ILE A 56 -4.62 25.02 -17.54
C ILE A 56 -3.63 25.40 -16.41
N PRO A 57 -2.32 25.13 -16.56
CA PRO A 57 -1.30 25.59 -15.63
C PRO A 57 -1.15 27.12 -15.65
N ILE A 58 -0.96 27.70 -14.46
CA ILE A 58 -0.76 29.13 -14.24
C ILE A 58 0.67 29.37 -13.75
N GLY A 59 1.49 29.98 -14.59
CA GLY A 59 2.82 30.45 -14.27
C GLY A 59 2.80 31.85 -13.66
N VAL A 60 3.55 32.05 -12.59
CA VAL A 60 3.73 33.36 -11.96
C VAL A 60 5.21 33.65 -11.93
N ALA A 61 5.66 34.65 -12.70
CA ALA A 61 7.06 35.02 -12.78
C ALA A 61 7.49 35.77 -11.50
N LEU A 62 7.78 35.03 -10.44
CA LEU A 62 8.27 35.59 -9.18
C LEU A 62 9.79 35.69 -9.21
N ALA A 63 10.33 36.85 -8.85
CA ALA A 63 11.73 36.92 -8.44
C ALA A 63 11.92 36.04 -7.18
N PRO A 64 13.05 35.35 -7.01
CA PRO A 64 13.33 34.63 -5.77
C PRO A 64 13.19 35.61 -4.59
N VAL A 65 12.43 35.22 -3.57
CA VAL A 65 12.35 36.01 -2.33
C VAL A 65 13.75 36.03 -1.74
N ALA A 66 14.43 37.18 -1.81
CA ALA A 66 15.70 37.36 -1.12
C ALA A 66 15.47 37.11 0.38
N THR A 67 16.38 36.39 1.04
CA THR A 67 16.44 36.36 2.51
C THR A 67 16.46 37.81 3.01
N PRO A 68 15.50 38.24 3.86
CA PRO A 68 15.44 39.64 4.29
C PRO A 68 16.73 40.02 5.03
N ASP A 69 17.17 41.28 4.90
CA ASP A 69 18.13 41.84 5.87
C ASP A 69 17.44 41.82 7.24
N PRO A 70 17.96 41.11 8.26
CA PRO A 70 17.33 41.01 9.57
C PRO A 70 17.24 42.36 10.32
N ARG A 71 17.73 43.46 9.72
CA ARG A 71 17.70 44.82 10.25
C ARG A 71 16.67 45.72 9.57
N ASP A 72 15.94 45.23 8.56
CA ASP A 72 14.89 45.98 7.88
C ASP A 72 13.49 45.59 8.41
N PRO A 73 12.85 46.41 9.27
CA PRO A 73 11.55 46.09 9.87
C PRO A 73 10.37 46.17 8.89
N GLU A 74 10.57 46.70 7.68
CA GLU A 74 9.53 46.78 6.63
C GLU A 74 9.59 45.58 5.65
N ALA A 75 10.62 44.74 5.73
CA ALA A 75 10.78 43.59 4.84
C ALA A 75 9.79 42.44 5.21
N GLY A 76 8.99 42.00 4.23
CA GLY A 76 8.00 40.95 4.43
C GLY A 76 8.60 39.61 4.84
N TYR A 77 8.09 39.02 5.93
CA TYR A 77 8.57 37.72 6.42
C TYR A 77 8.24 36.57 5.44
N PRO A 78 9.24 35.79 4.97
CA PRO A 78 9.06 34.73 3.97
C PRO A 78 8.09 33.60 4.39
N SER A 79 7.81 33.45 5.70
CA SER A 79 7.02 32.34 6.25
C SER A 79 5.51 32.44 6.01
N VAL A 80 4.99 33.63 5.68
CA VAL A 80 3.58 33.83 5.34
C VAL A 80 3.34 33.64 3.84
N ALA A 81 4.17 34.27 3.00
CA ALA A 81 4.10 34.09 1.54
C ALA A 81 4.39 32.64 1.12
N GLY A 82 5.39 31.99 1.75
CA GLY A 82 5.67 30.57 1.53
C GLY A 82 4.49 29.66 1.90
N ARG A 83 3.83 29.90 3.05
CA ARG A 83 2.65 29.13 3.47
C ARG A 83 1.41 29.41 2.62
N ALA A 84 1.22 30.65 2.18
CA ALA A 84 0.14 31.02 1.27
C ALA A 84 0.32 30.34 -0.09
N ARG A 85 1.55 30.29 -0.61
CA ARG A 85 1.89 29.50 -1.81
C ARG A 85 1.53 28.04 -1.63
N ASP A 86 2.02 27.42 -0.56
CA ASP A 86 1.83 25.99 -0.33
C ASP A 86 0.32 25.66 -0.16
N SER A 87 -0.45 26.57 0.44
CA SER A 87 -1.92 26.45 0.56
C SER A 87 -2.63 26.63 -0.79
N LEU A 88 -2.21 27.62 -1.59
CA LEU A 88 -2.79 27.86 -2.91
C LEU A 88 -2.47 26.70 -3.87
N ASP A 89 -1.27 26.14 -3.81
CA ASP A 89 -0.85 25.00 -4.62
C ASP A 89 -1.64 23.72 -4.28
N LEU A 90 -1.96 23.52 -3.00
CA LEU A 90 -2.86 22.46 -2.53
C LEU A 90 -4.29 22.65 -3.08
N LEU A 91 -4.83 23.87 -3.01
CA LEU A 91 -6.17 24.19 -3.51
C LEU A 91 -6.26 24.14 -5.04
N ALA A 92 -5.18 24.49 -5.72
CA ALA A 92 -5.07 24.54 -7.17
C ALA A 92 -4.70 23.21 -7.81
N GLY A 93 -4.43 22.16 -7.03
CA GLY A 93 -4.06 20.84 -7.55
C GLY A 93 -2.76 20.83 -8.35
N ALA A 94 -1.71 21.53 -7.88
CA ALA A 94 -0.39 21.63 -8.54
C ALA A 94 -0.41 22.34 -9.92
N ARG A 95 -1.45 23.13 -10.20
CA ARG A 95 -1.55 23.96 -11.40
C ARG A 95 -0.70 25.22 -11.34
N LEU A 96 -0.17 25.59 -10.18
CA LEU A 96 0.64 26.79 -9.99
C LEU A 96 2.12 26.50 -10.25
N ILE A 97 2.77 27.33 -11.09
CA ILE A 97 4.20 27.21 -11.40
C ILE A 97 4.88 28.53 -11.06
N THR A 98 5.78 28.52 -10.07
CA THR A 98 6.46 29.75 -9.60
C THR A 98 7.92 29.83 -9.99
N ASP A 99 8.44 28.80 -10.66
CA ASP A 99 9.83 28.78 -11.14
C ASP A 99 9.88 29.42 -12.54
N PRO A 100 10.47 30.62 -12.68
CA PRO A 100 10.55 31.28 -13.98
C PRO A 100 11.46 30.55 -14.98
N SER A 101 12.24 29.55 -14.56
CA SER A 101 13.00 28.67 -15.46
C SER A 101 12.16 27.56 -16.11
N ALA A 102 10.88 27.45 -15.75
CA ALA A 102 9.98 26.42 -16.26
C ALA A 102 9.35 26.72 -17.64
N TRP A 103 9.65 27.87 -18.24
CA TRP A 103 9.17 28.25 -19.58
C TRP A 103 10.18 29.15 -20.30
N THR A 104 10.05 29.28 -21.62
CA THR A 104 10.85 30.16 -22.47
C THR A 104 9.96 31.20 -23.15
N LEU A 105 10.35 32.48 -23.11
CA LEU A 105 9.61 33.56 -23.74
C LEU A 105 9.97 33.68 -25.23
N ALA A 106 8.95 33.68 -26.10
CA ALA A 106 9.08 34.02 -27.52
C ALA A 106 8.61 35.47 -27.77
N PRO A 107 9.07 36.12 -28.86
CA PRO A 107 8.65 37.48 -29.19
C PRO A 107 7.15 37.57 -29.45
N ALA A 108 6.58 38.76 -29.30
CA ALA A 108 5.23 39.04 -29.79
C ALA A 108 5.19 38.80 -31.29
N ASP A 109 4.15 38.11 -31.75
CA ASP A 109 3.98 37.68 -33.13
C ASP A 109 5.07 36.73 -33.69
N PRO A 110 5.31 35.56 -33.05
CA PRO A 110 6.41 34.69 -33.44
C PRO A 110 6.16 33.97 -34.77
N SER A 111 7.19 33.87 -35.60
CA SER A 111 7.21 32.94 -36.73
C SER A 111 7.37 31.48 -36.25
N PRO A 112 7.05 30.47 -37.08
CA PRO A 112 7.33 29.06 -36.73
C PRO A 112 8.78 28.81 -36.33
N ALA A 113 9.74 29.49 -36.97
CA ALA A 113 11.16 29.39 -36.63
C ALA A 113 11.50 30.02 -35.26
N ASP A 114 10.77 31.04 -34.82
CA ASP A 114 10.91 31.61 -33.47
C ASP A 114 10.43 30.63 -32.40
N LEU A 115 9.30 29.96 -32.66
CA LEU A 115 8.77 28.93 -31.77
C LEU A 115 9.69 27.72 -31.68
N GLU A 116 10.26 27.25 -32.79
CA GLU A 116 11.22 26.15 -32.80
C GLU A 116 12.51 26.48 -32.03
N ARG A 117 13.03 27.71 -32.19
CA ARG A 117 14.19 28.18 -31.43
C ARG A 117 13.91 28.29 -29.93
N ALA A 118 12.75 28.83 -29.55
CA ALA A 118 12.36 28.93 -28.15
C ALA A 118 12.08 27.55 -27.53
N ALA A 119 11.58 26.60 -28.31
CA ALA A 119 11.33 25.24 -27.88
C ALA A 119 12.61 24.41 -27.69
N ALA A 120 13.77 24.85 -28.19
CA ALA A 120 15.05 24.11 -28.15
C ALA A 120 15.48 23.67 -26.74
N ALA A 121 15.01 24.36 -25.69
CA ALA A 121 15.25 24.01 -24.29
C ALA A 121 14.34 22.87 -23.77
N ASN A 122 13.44 22.34 -24.61
CA ASN A 122 12.40 21.37 -24.25
C ASN A 122 11.49 21.86 -23.11
N LEU A 123 11.27 23.18 -23.06
CA LEU A 123 10.40 23.89 -22.12
C LEU A 123 9.16 24.43 -22.86
N PRO A 124 8.04 24.65 -22.16
CA PRO A 124 6.92 25.43 -22.67
C PRO A 124 7.36 26.78 -23.23
N VAL A 125 6.92 27.10 -24.44
CA VAL A 125 7.12 28.41 -25.06
C VAL A 125 5.91 29.27 -24.74
N VAL A 126 6.14 30.47 -24.21
CA VAL A 126 5.06 31.41 -23.89
C VAL A 126 5.22 32.67 -24.73
N VAL A 127 4.09 33.19 -25.24
CA VAL A 127 4.07 34.34 -26.15
C VAL A 127 3.21 35.46 -25.55
N PRO A 128 3.64 36.72 -25.56
CA PRO A 128 2.81 37.83 -25.11
C PRO A 128 1.46 37.87 -25.83
N ALA A 129 0.36 38.00 -25.09
CA ALA A 129 -0.98 38.17 -25.64
C ALA A 129 -1.83 39.10 -24.77
N SER A 130 -2.53 40.04 -25.41
CA SER A 130 -3.40 41.02 -24.76
C SER A 130 -4.83 40.97 -25.28
N THR A 131 -5.12 40.15 -26.29
CA THR A 131 -6.44 40.00 -26.90
C THR A 131 -6.80 38.53 -27.18
N GLU A 132 -8.10 38.21 -27.21
CA GLU A 132 -8.56 36.85 -27.56
C GLU A 132 -8.14 36.43 -28.98
N ALA A 133 -8.05 37.40 -29.90
CA ALA A 133 -7.62 37.14 -31.27
C ALA A 133 -6.17 36.61 -31.35
N GLU A 134 -5.29 37.09 -30.47
CA GLU A 134 -3.90 36.62 -30.36
C GLU A 134 -3.83 35.21 -29.76
N VAL A 135 -4.63 34.96 -28.71
CA VAL A 135 -4.78 33.62 -28.10
C VAL A 135 -5.23 32.60 -29.15
N ASP A 136 -6.27 32.93 -29.92
CA ASP A 136 -6.81 32.06 -30.97
C ASP A 136 -5.82 31.83 -32.12
N ARG A 137 -5.01 32.84 -32.43
CA ARG A 137 -3.97 32.71 -33.46
C ARG A 137 -2.88 31.75 -33.02
N LEU A 138 -2.43 31.85 -31.77
CA LEU A 138 -1.44 30.94 -31.19
C LEU A 138 -1.99 29.51 -31.11
N ALA A 139 -3.26 29.34 -30.75
CA ALA A 139 -3.91 28.04 -30.76
C ALA A 139 -3.97 27.40 -32.16
N ARG A 140 -4.26 28.20 -33.20
CA ARG A 140 -4.18 27.73 -34.60
C ARG A 140 -2.78 27.27 -34.99
N LEU A 141 -1.76 28.06 -34.68
CA LEU A 141 -0.35 27.70 -34.92
C LEU A 141 0.03 26.39 -34.21
N LEU A 142 -0.45 26.23 -32.98
CA LEU A 142 -0.22 25.02 -32.19
C LEU A 142 -0.87 23.78 -32.83
N ILE A 143 -2.12 23.90 -33.30
CA ILE A 143 -2.84 22.82 -33.99
C ILE A 143 -2.15 22.47 -35.32
N GLU A 144 -1.71 23.47 -36.09
CA GLU A 144 -0.97 23.27 -37.34
C GLU A 144 0.35 22.54 -37.11
N HIS A 145 1.02 22.78 -35.98
CA HIS A 145 2.31 22.16 -35.66
C HIS A 145 2.19 20.75 -35.05
N ARG A 146 1.18 20.50 -34.20
CA ARG A 146 1.06 19.23 -33.44
C ARG A 146 -0.12 18.34 -33.82
N GLY A 147 -1.00 18.80 -34.70
CA GLY A 147 -2.30 18.16 -34.95
C GLY A 147 -3.34 18.43 -33.85
N PRO A 148 -4.55 17.87 -33.98
CA PRO A 148 -5.62 18.03 -32.98
C PRO A 148 -5.20 17.45 -31.61
N ARG A 149 -5.70 18.08 -30.54
CA ARG A 149 -5.38 17.74 -29.15
C ARG A 149 -5.71 16.27 -28.84
N PRO A 150 -4.80 15.49 -28.24
CA PRO A 150 -5.16 14.21 -27.64
C PRO A 150 -6.26 14.42 -26.61
N THR A 151 -7.32 13.62 -26.66
CA THR A 151 -8.46 13.71 -25.75
C THR A 151 -8.05 13.11 -24.39
N GLY A 152 -7.31 13.88 -23.59
CA GLY A 152 -6.91 13.50 -22.25
C GLY A 152 -6.37 14.69 -21.46
N PRO A 153 -6.47 14.68 -20.11
CA PRO A 153 -5.86 15.72 -19.28
C PRO A 153 -4.34 15.69 -19.45
N ARG A 154 -3.74 16.81 -19.90
CA ARG A 154 -2.27 16.97 -19.90
C ARG A 154 -1.81 17.24 -18.47
N ARG A 155 -0.85 16.43 -17.99
CA ARG A 155 -0.15 16.70 -16.74
C ARG A 155 0.64 18.01 -16.87
N THR A 156 0.68 18.79 -15.80
CA THR A 156 1.37 20.08 -15.77
C THR A 156 2.86 19.91 -16.04
N SER A 157 3.55 20.96 -16.49
CA SER A 157 5.00 20.91 -16.71
C SER A 157 5.78 20.58 -15.43
N SER A 158 5.28 21.01 -14.27
CA SER A 158 5.87 20.69 -12.95
C SER A 158 5.78 19.20 -12.58
N VAL A 159 4.69 18.51 -12.97
CA VAL A 159 4.56 17.05 -12.85
C VAL A 159 5.48 16.36 -13.86
N ARG A 160 5.44 16.79 -15.13
CA ARG A 160 6.27 16.22 -16.19
C ARG A 160 7.77 16.32 -15.91
N ALA A 161 8.22 17.41 -15.29
CA ALA A 161 9.62 17.60 -14.88
C ALA A 161 10.10 16.58 -13.84
N LYS A 162 9.19 15.91 -13.12
CA LYS A 162 9.49 14.88 -12.11
C LYS A 162 9.35 13.45 -12.66
N ARG A 163 8.98 13.28 -13.93
CA ARG A 163 8.94 11.98 -14.61
C ARG A 163 10.32 11.33 -14.62
N LEU A 164 10.36 10.02 -14.44
CA LEU A 164 11.58 9.25 -14.43
C LEU A 164 11.87 8.66 -15.82
N PRO A 165 13.14 8.57 -16.25
CA PRO A 165 13.48 7.92 -17.50
C PRO A 165 13.08 6.43 -17.47
N GLY A 166 12.68 5.91 -18.62
CA GLY A 166 12.32 4.49 -18.77
C GLY A 166 10.87 4.15 -18.45
N ILE A 167 10.00 5.12 -18.13
CA ILE A 167 8.54 4.96 -18.08
C ILE A 167 7.91 5.73 -19.24
N ALA A 168 7.11 5.04 -20.05
CA ALA A 168 6.35 5.64 -21.15
C ALA A 168 5.06 6.29 -20.60
N TYR A 169 5.18 7.41 -19.88
CA TYR A 169 4.05 8.11 -19.25
C TYR A 169 2.95 8.53 -20.23
N ASP A 170 3.32 8.89 -21.46
CA ASP A 170 2.36 9.31 -22.49
C ASP A 170 1.65 8.12 -23.15
N GLU A 171 2.05 6.88 -22.81
CA GLU A 171 1.45 5.63 -23.26
C GLU A 171 0.67 4.92 -22.14
N VAL A 172 0.40 5.61 -21.03
CA VAL A 172 -0.51 5.11 -19.99
C VAL A 172 -1.87 4.83 -20.63
N PRO A 173 -2.47 3.64 -20.43
CA PRO A 173 -3.74 3.30 -21.05
C PRO A 173 -4.82 4.34 -20.74
N ALA A 174 -5.63 4.69 -21.73
CA ALA A 174 -6.67 5.70 -21.58
C ALA A 174 -7.66 5.38 -20.45
N SER A 175 -7.92 4.09 -20.20
CA SER A 175 -8.75 3.59 -19.10
C SER A 175 -8.20 3.90 -17.70
N LEU A 176 -6.91 4.20 -17.59
CA LEU A 176 -6.18 4.46 -16.34
C LEU A 176 -5.73 5.92 -16.22
N ALA A 177 -5.83 6.73 -17.27
CA ALA A 177 -5.27 8.08 -17.32
C ALA A 177 -5.78 8.99 -16.18
N GLU A 178 -7.04 8.86 -15.80
CA GLU A 178 -7.65 9.66 -14.72
C GLU A 178 -7.17 9.24 -13.33
N THR A 179 -6.88 7.95 -13.12
CA THR A 179 -6.54 7.40 -11.79
C THR A 179 -5.04 7.13 -11.61
N ALA A 180 -4.24 7.25 -12.67
CA ALA A 180 -2.80 7.18 -12.64
C ALA A 180 -2.22 8.38 -11.88
N VAL A 181 -1.28 8.12 -10.97
CA VAL A 181 -0.62 9.14 -10.15
C VAL A 181 0.87 9.17 -10.46
N GLU A 182 1.34 10.32 -10.95
CA GLU A 182 2.74 10.59 -11.30
C GLU A 182 3.47 11.32 -10.16
N PRO A 183 4.81 11.25 -10.12
CA PRO A 183 5.61 12.11 -9.27
C PRO A 183 5.26 13.59 -9.51
N GLY A 184 4.89 14.29 -8.43
CA GLY A 184 4.50 15.69 -8.51
C GLY A 184 2.99 15.94 -8.47
N ASP A 185 2.17 14.94 -8.78
CA ASP A 185 0.72 15.07 -8.58
C ASP A 185 0.42 15.33 -7.09
N PRO A 186 -0.60 16.12 -6.74
CA PRO A 186 -1.00 16.35 -5.35
C PRO A 186 -1.30 15.04 -4.59
N ALA A 187 -1.85 14.05 -5.30
CA ALA A 187 -2.15 12.73 -4.76
C ALA A 187 -0.90 11.88 -4.52
N TYR A 188 0.27 12.20 -5.09
CA TYR A 188 1.48 11.37 -5.00
C TYR A 188 1.91 11.11 -3.56
N ARG A 189 1.71 12.09 -2.66
CA ARG A 189 2.04 11.95 -1.23
C ARG A 189 1.25 10.84 -0.53
N THR A 190 0.05 10.54 -1.01
CA THR A 190 -0.85 9.53 -0.41
C THR A 190 -0.59 8.12 -0.91
N VAL A 191 0.14 8.00 -2.03
CA VAL A 191 0.36 6.72 -2.73
C VAL A 191 1.83 6.31 -2.80
N ARG A 192 2.78 7.11 -2.29
CA ARG A 192 4.21 6.77 -2.33
C ARG A 192 4.67 5.78 -1.26
N SER A 193 4.00 5.77 -0.11
CA SER A 193 4.37 4.95 1.06
C SER A 193 3.38 3.80 1.30
N THR A 194 3.81 2.86 2.12
CA THR A 194 3.01 1.77 2.70
C THR A 194 2.90 1.98 4.21
N TYR A 195 2.20 1.10 4.92
CA TYR A 195 1.97 1.23 6.36
C TYR A 195 3.27 1.42 7.15
N LEU A 196 4.31 0.64 6.83
CA LEU A 196 5.60 0.70 7.52
C LEU A 196 6.72 1.31 6.69
N ARG A 197 6.67 1.26 5.36
CA ARG A 197 7.81 1.62 4.50
C ARG A 197 7.54 2.82 3.60
N GLY A 198 8.57 3.64 3.42
CA GLY A 198 8.57 4.71 2.42
C GLY A 198 8.88 4.18 1.02
N GLY A 199 8.46 4.92 0.00
CA GLY A 199 8.79 4.61 -1.39
C GLY A 199 8.78 5.85 -2.26
N ARG A 200 9.31 5.70 -3.48
CA ARG A 200 9.33 6.73 -4.53
C ARG A 200 8.95 6.07 -5.86
N PRO A 201 7.75 5.47 -5.97
CA PRO A 201 7.33 4.82 -7.22
C PRO A 201 7.35 5.84 -8.37
N GLY A 202 7.77 5.39 -9.55
CA GLY A 202 7.81 6.22 -10.75
C GLY A 202 6.43 6.47 -11.36
N LEU A 203 5.49 5.54 -11.15
CA LEU A 203 4.09 5.68 -11.55
C LEU A 203 3.20 4.75 -10.69
N VAL A 204 2.08 5.26 -10.20
CA VAL A 204 1.07 4.44 -9.50
C VAL A 204 -0.19 4.37 -10.36
N LEU A 205 -0.53 3.18 -10.85
CA LEU A 205 -1.76 2.89 -11.59
C LEU A 205 -2.83 2.42 -10.60
N ARG A 206 -4.01 3.05 -10.60
CA ARG A 206 -5.08 2.77 -9.63
C ARG A 206 -6.33 2.24 -10.33
N PRO A 207 -6.33 0.98 -10.80
CA PRO A 207 -7.50 0.38 -11.41
C PRO A 207 -8.66 0.28 -10.41
N THR A 208 -9.87 0.40 -10.93
CA THR A 208 -11.14 0.24 -10.19
C THR A 208 -11.99 -0.89 -10.75
N THR A 209 -11.55 -1.51 -11.85
CA THR A 209 -12.25 -2.62 -12.52
C THR A 209 -11.25 -3.68 -13.01
N PRO A 210 -11.67 -4.95 -13.19
CA PRO A 210 -10.80 -5.99 -13.73
C PRO A 210 -10.19 -5.66 -15.11
N PRO A 211 -10.92 -5.07 -16.09
CA PRO A 211 -10.31 -4.64 -17.35
C PRO A 211 -9.20 -3.60 -17.18
N GLN A 212 -9.35 -2.65 -16.25
CA GLN A 212 -8.28 -1.69 -15.94
C GLN A 212 -7.05 -2.36 -15.29
N VAL A 213 -7.24 -3.44 -14.53
CA VAL A 213 -6.12 -4.25 -14.03
C VAL A 213 -5.39 -4.92 -15.20
N ALA A 214 -6.12 -5.48 -16.17
CA ALA A 214 -5.52 -6.06 -17.37
C ALA A 214 -4.71 -5.03 -18.18
N ASP A 215 -5.26 -3.83 -18.37
CA ASP A 215 -4.55 -2.72 -19.03
C ASP A 215 -3.28 -2.32 -18.25
N ALA A 216 -3.35 -2.28 -16.91
CA ALA A 216 -2.20 -1.97 -16.06
C ALA A 216 -1.11 -3.04 -16.16
N LEU A 217 -1.48 -4.33 -16.21
CA LEU A 217 -0.55 -5.44 -16.38
C LEU A 217 0.09 -5.42 -17.76
N ALA A 218 -0.68 -5.18 -18.82
CA ALA A 218 -0.15 -5.02 -20.18
C ALA A 218 0.82 -3.84 -20.29
N PHE A 219 0.55 -2.74 -19.58
CA PHE A 219 1.50 -1.63 -19.47
C PHE A 219 2.77 -2.04 -18.72
N ALA A 220 2.64 -2.75 -17.60
CA ALA A 220 3.77 -3.24 -16.82
C ALA A 220 4.63 -4.26 -17.58
N ASP A 221 4.03 -5.12 -18.40
CA ASP A 221 4.73 -6.09 -19.24
C ASP A 221 5.64 -5.43 -20.30
N ARG A 222 5.24 -4.26 -20.83
CA ARG A 222 6.11 -3.44 -21.68
C ARG A 222 7.27 -2.77 -20.92
N HIS A 223 7.18 -2.69 -19.60
CA HIS A 223 8.12 -1.99 -18.71
C HIS A 223 8.84 -2.95 -17.75
N ARG A 224 9.09 -4.19 -18.18
CA ARG A 224 9.69 -5.23 -17.33
C ARG A 224 11.11 -4.95 -16.84
N HIS A 225 11.78 -3.92 -17.34
CA HIS A 225 13.04 -3.44 -16.75
C HIS A 225 12.83 -2.69 -15.42
N LEU A 226 11.58 -2.36 -15.05
CA LEU A 226 11.22 -1.66 -13.82
C LEU A 226 10.66 -2.64 -12.77
N PRO A 227 10.82 -2.34 -11.46
CA PRO A 227 10.16 -3.10 -10.42
C PRO A 227 8.64 -2.86 -10.43
N LEU A 228 7.86 -3.88 -10.12
CA LEU A 228 6.40 -3.88 -10.13
C LEU A 228 5.82 -4.22 -8.74
N GLY A 229 5.30 -3.24 -8.02
CA GLY A 229 4.57 -3.47 -6.78
C GLY A 229 3.08 -3.74 -7.03
N ILE A 230 2.52 -4.78 -6.42
CA ILE A 230 1.06 -4.97 -6.34
C ILE A 230 0.60 -4.55 -4.94
N ARG A 231 -0.35 -3.63 -4.86
CA ARG A 231 -0.80 -3.03 -3.59
C ARG A 231 -2.30 -3.16 -3.38
N SER A 232 -2.65 -3.71 -2.22
CA SER A 232 -3.96 -3.64 -1.57
C SER A 232 -3.87 -2.63 -0.42
N GLY A 233 -4.04 -3.01 0.85
CA GLY A 233 -3.95 -2.11 2.00
C GLY A 233 -2.52 -1.63 2.36
N GLY A 234 -1.48 -2.11 1.69
CA GLY A 234 -0.10 -1.67 1.92
C GLY A 234 0.51 -2.10 3.26
N HIS A 235 0.08 -3.22 3.85
CA HIS A 235 0.53 -3.68 5.17
C HIS A 235 1.73 -4.65 5.15
N GLY A 236 2.18 -5.11 3.98
CA GLY A 236 3.30 -6.06 3.90
C GLY A 236 4.59 -5.48 4.47
N VAL A 237 5.12 -6.07 5.54
CA VAL A 237 6.30 -5.56 6.27
C VAL A 237 7.56 -5.47 5.40
N SER A 238 7.65 -6.32 4.38
CA SER A 238 8.73 -6.34 3.39
C SER A 238 8.76 -5.10 2.49
N GLY A 239 7.68 -4.32 2.44
CA GLY A 239 7.56 -3.15 1.58
C GLY A 239 7.48 -3.45 0.08
N ARG A 240 7.26 -4.71 -0.31
CA ARG A 240 7.18 -5.15 -1.72
C ARG A 240 5.99 -4.57 -2.50
N SER A 241 5.00 -3.99 -1.81
CA SER A 241 3.88 -3.27 -2.42
C SER A 241 4.19 -1.79 -2.73
N THR A 242 5.45 -1.37 -2.63
CA THR A 242 5.99 -0.10 -3.14
C THR A 242 7.40 -0.34 -3.66
N ASN A 243 7.99 0.66 -4.30
CA ASN A 243 9.36 0.60 -4.81
C ASN A 243 9.95 2.00 -5.00
N ASN A 244 11.17 2.04 -5.53
CA ASN A 244 11.83 3.26 -5.97
C ASN A 244 11.96 3.22 -7.49
N GLY A 245 11.28 4.14 -8.17
CA GLY A 245 11.38 4.38 -9.60
C GLY A 245 10.60 3.43 -10.51
N GLY A 246 9.88 2.45 -9.97
CA GLY A 246 9.11 1.51 -10.76
C GLY A 246 7.61 1.79 -10.80
N LEU A 247 6.85 0.74 -11.13
CA LEU A 247 5.40 0.79 -11.25
C LEU A 247 4.75 0.23 -9.99
N VAL A 248 3.62 0.79 -9.58
CA VAL A 248 2.75 0.20 -8.56
C VAL A 248 1.34 0.07 -9.15
N ILE A 249 0.77 -1.13 -9.11
CA ILE A 249 -0.65 -1.36 -9.39
C ILE A 249 -1.36 -1.43 -8.04
N ASP A 250 -2.19 -0.43 -7.77
CA ASP A 250 -2.89 -0.26 -6.51
C ASP A 250 -4.39 -0.53 -6.69
N VAL A 251 -4.83 -1.68 -6.18
CA VAL A 251 -6.23 -2.14 -6.23
C VAL A 251 -7.06 -1.61 -5.04
N GLY A 252 -6.56 -0.65 -4.26
CA GLY A 252 -7.24 -0.07 -3.11
C GLY A 252 -8.61 0.55 -3.44
N GLY A 253 -8.84 0.94 -4.70
CA GLY A 253 -10.15 1.42 -5.16
C GLY A 253 -11.21 0.33 -5.36
N MET A 254 -10.80 -0.95 -5.38
CA MET A 254 -11.69 -2.10 -5.54
C MET A 254 -12.05 -2.66 -4.16
N ASN A 255 -12.81 -1.90 -3.37
CA ASN A 255 -13.07 -2.16 -1.94
C ASN A 255 -14.55 -2.43 -1.61
N THR A 256 -15.35 -2.81 -2.60
CA THR A 256 -16.76 -3.15 -2.42
C THR A 256 -16.93 -4.42 -1.60
N ILE A 257 -17.92 -4.44 -0.70
CA ILE A 257 -18.31 -5.62 0.08
C ILE A 257 -19.81 -5.85 -0.14
N GLU A 258 -20.17 -7.04 -0.59
CA GLU A 258 -21.54 -7.41 -0.95
C GLU A 258 -21.91 -8.74 -0.31
N VAL A 259 -23.10 -8.82 0.30
CA VAL A 259 -23.68 -10.09 0.75
C VAL A 259 -24.39 -10.73 -0.43
N LEU A 260 -23.87 -11.86 -0.91
CA LEU A 260 -24.41 -12.58 -2.06
C LEU A 260 -25.61 -13.46 -1.68
N ASP A 261 -25.50 -14.15 -0.54
CA ASP A 261 -26.54 -15.07 -0.07
C ASP A 261 -26.49 -15.17 1.47
N THR A 262 -27.59 -14.83 2.12
CA THR A 262 -27.71 -14.90 3.57
C THR A 262 -27.92 -16.31 4.11
N ALA A 263 -28.52 -17.20 3.33
CA ALA A 263 -28.78 -18.58 3.75
C ALA A 263 -27.47 -19.39 3.81
N THR A 264 -26.56 -19.16 2.85
CA THR A 264 -25.24 -19.78 2.84
C THR A 264 -24.14 -18.89 3.41
N ARG A 265 -24.47 -17.70 3.90
CA ARG A 265 -23.51 -16.69 4.40
C ARG A 265 -22.38 -16.40 3.41
N ARG A 266 -22.72 -16.29 2.13
CA ARG A 266 -21.76 -15.98 1.06
C ARG A 266 -21.62 -14.48 0.89
N VAL A 267 -20.38 -14.02 0.84
CA VAL A 267 -20.04 -12.61 0.67
C VAL A 267 -18.97 -12.44 -0.41
N ARG A 268 -19.07 -11.35 -1.16
CA ARG A 268 -18.09 -10.93 -2.16
C ARG A 268 -17.35 -9.71 -1.65
N ILE A 269 -16.02 -9.79 -1.61
CA ILE A 269 -15.15 -8.78 -1.03
C ILE A 269 -14.09 -8.36 -2.05
N GLY A 270 -14.00 -7.06 -2.31
CA GLY A 270 -12.97 -6.49 -3.17
C GLY A 270 -11.58 -6.52 -2.52
N PRO A 271 -10.50 -6.70 -3.31
CA PRO A 271 -9.14 -6.83 -2.81
C PRO A 271 -8.62 -5.56 -2.11
N GLY A 272 -9.20 -4.40 -2.41
CA GLY A 272 -8.83 -3.11 -1.84
C GLY A 272 -9.46 -2.82 -0.47
N ALA A 273 -10.42 -3.64 -0.03
CA ALA A 273 -11.03 -3.47 1.30
C ALA A 273 -10.03 -3.74 2.42
N THR A 274 -10.30 -3.19 3.61
CA THR A 274 -9.58 -3.51 4.85
C THR A 274 -10.41 -4.44 5.73
N TRP A 275 -9.77 -5.20 6.61
CA TRP A 275 -10.49 -6.11 7.50
C TRP A 275 -11.40 -5.40 8.52
N LYS A 276 -11.10 -4.14 8.84
CA LYS A 276 -12.01 -3.26 9.58
C LYS A 276 -13.32 -3.00 8.81
N GLN A 277 -13.23 -2.69 7.51
CA GLN A 277 -14.40 -2.49 6.65
C GLN A 277 -15.20 -3.78 6.50
N VAL A 278 -14.52 -4.93 6.34
CA VAL A 278 -15.17 -6.24 6.29
C VAL A 278 -15.92 -6.52 7.58
N ALA A 279 -15.28 -6.36 8.74
CA ALA A 279 -15.95 -6.60 10.03
C ALA A 279 -17.19 -5.71 10.21
N ALA A 280 -17.09 -4.42 9.88
CA ALA A 280 -18.22 -3.48 9.95
C ALA A 280 -19.38 -3.85 9.00
N ALA A 281 -19.09 -4.40 7.82
CA ALA A 281 -20.10 -4.82 6.86
C ALA A 281 -20.82 -6.12 7.26
N LEU A 282 -20.15 -6.99 8.03
CA LEU A 282 -20.70 -8.27 8.47
C LEU A 282 -21.42 -8.18 9.83
N ASP A 283 -21.04 -7.22 10.69
CA ASP A 283 -21.59 -7.03 12.03
C ASP A 283 -23.13 -6.95 12.08
N PRO A 284 -23.84 -6.25 11.18
CA PRO A 284 -25.30 -6.21 11.17
C PRO A 284 -26.00 -7.57 11.00
N TYR A 285 -25.27 -8.57 10.48
CA TYR A 285 -25.77 -9.93 10.29
C TYR A 285 -25.36 -10.87 11.43
N GLY A 286 -24.60 -10.39 12.43
CA GLY A 286 -24.00 -11.21 13.48
C GLY A 286 -22.91 -12.16 12.94
N TRP A 287 -22.28 -11.80 11.83
CA TRP A 287 -21.26 -12.61 11.17
C TRP A 287 -19.86 -12.02 11.35
N ALA A 288 -18.86 -12.90 11.22
CA ALA A 288 -17.47 -12.51 11.12
C ALA A 288 -16.74 -13.37 10.07
N LEU A 289 -15.61 -12.83 9.61
CA LEU A 289 -14.59 -13.57 8.90
C LEU A 289 -13.24 -13.25 9.51
N GLY A 290 -12.57 -14.29 10.00
CA GLY A 290 -11.27 -14.21 10.64
C GLY A 290 -10.20 -13.78 9.64
N SER A 291 -9.33 -12.88 10.09
CA SER A 291 -8.27 -12.30 9.29
C SER A 291 -6.92 -12.34 10.01
N GLY A 292 -6.43 -11.19 10.45
CA GLY A 292 -5.31 -11.04 11.35
C GLY A 292 -5.75 -10.54 12.72
N ASP A 293 -4.88 -9.76 13.34
CA ASP A 293 -5.05 -9.08 14.63
C ASP A 293 -5.16 -7.55 14.47
N TYR A 294 -5.19 -7.04 13.22
CA TYR A 294 -5.23 -5.60 12.94
C TYR A 294 -6.14 -5.27 11.75
N GLY A 295 -7.17 -4.44 11.98
CA GLY A 295 -8.18 -4.11 10.97
C GLY A 295 -7.72 -3.30 9.77
N GLY A 296 -6.59 -2.60 9.86
CA GLY A 296 -6.04 -1.80 8.74
C GLY A 296 -5.47 -2.64 7.60
N VAL A 297 -5.21 -3.93 7.84
CA VAL A 297 -4.63 -4.83 6.84
C VAL A 297 -5.61 -4.99 5.66
N GLY A 298 -5.08 -4.92 4.45
CA GLY A 298 -5.87 -5.09 3.23
C GLY A 298 -6.21 -6.56 2.96
N VAL A 299 -7.42 -6.79 2.43
CA VAL A 299 -7.94 -8.12 2.13
C VAL A 299 -7.04 -8.84 1.13
N GLY A 300 -6.67 -8.20 0.02
CA GLY A 300 -5.96 -8.87 -1.08
C GLY A 300 -4.66 -9.56 -0.67
N GLY A 301 -3.82 -8.90 0.12
CA GLY A 301 -2.55 -9.49 0.56
C GLY A 301 -2.74 -10.61 1.58
N LEU A 302 -3.66 -10.44 2.54
CA LEU A 302 -3.88 -11.42 3.61
C LEU A 302 -4.60 -12.67 3.10
N ALA A 303 -5.66 -12.48 2.30
CA ALA A 303 -6.48 -13.54 1.71
C ALA A 303 -5.77 -14.35 0.61
N THR A 304 -4.53 -13.99 0.25
CA THR A 304 -3.69 -14.78 -0.67
C THR A 304 -2.46 -15.38 0.00
N ALA A 305 -2.18 -15.01 1.25
CA ALA A 305 -1.02 -15.49 2.00
C ALA A 305 -1.38 -16.50 3.11
N GLY A 306 -2.65 -16.55 3.52
CA GLY A 306 -3.14 -17.45 4.57
C GLY A 306 -4.16 -16.76 5.46
N GLY A 307 -3.69 -15.82 6.29
CA GLY A 307 -4.52 -15.12 7.26
C GLY A 307 -4.54 -15.81 8.62
N ILE A 308 -3.61 -15.39 9.49
CA ILE A 308 -3.44 -15.89 10.85
C ILE A 308 -3.87 -14.79 11.82
N GLY A 309 -4.95 -15.02 12.56
CA GLY A 309 -5.54 -14.06 13.47
C GLY A 309 -6.30 -14.71 14.63
N TYR A 310 -7.05 -13.90 15.35
CA TYR A 310 -7.70 -14.30 16.60
C TYR A 310 -8.69 -15.46 16.46
N LEU A 311 -9.39 -15.54 15.34
CA LEU A 311 -10.42 -16.56 15.10
C LEU A 311 -9.86 -17.83 14.44
N SER A 312 -8.56 -17.86 14.11
CA SER A 312 -7.98 -18.94 13.31
C SER A 312 -8.01 -20.31 14.01
N ARG A 313 -7.86 -20.37 15.34
CA ARG A 313 -7.90 -21.63 16.08
C ARG A 313 -9.28 -22.30 16.10
N LYS A 314 -10.36 -21.52 16.09
CA LYS A 314 -11.73 -22.06 16.08
C LYS A 314 -12.25 -22.31 14.67
N HIS A 315 -11.93 -21.40 13.75
CA HIS A 315 -12.56 -21.39 12.42
C HIS A 315 -11.60 -21.72 11.27
N GLY A 316 -10.29 -21.74 11.47
CA GLY A 316 -9.29 -21.94 10.40
C GLY A 316 -8.75 -20.62 9.83
N LEU A 317 -7.83 -20.72 8.86
CA LEU A 317 -7.25 -19.55 8.21
C LEU A 317 -8.29 -18.82 7.34
N THR A 318 -8.04 -17.56 7.02
CA THR A 318 -8.89 -16.79 6.09
C THR A 318 -9.06 -17.53 4.75
N ILE A 319 -7.99 -18.11 4.23
CA ILE A 319 -8.00 -18.87 2.97
C ILE A 319 -8.84 -20.15 3.01
N ASP A 320 -9.19 -20.66 4.19
CA ASP A 320 -9.99 -21.89 4.34
C ASP A 320 -11.47 -21.64 4.09
N HIS A 321 -11.90 -20.39 4.25
CA HIS A 321 -13.25 -19.91 4.01
C HIS A 321 -13.45 -19.34 2.60
N LEU A 322 -12.36 -19.25 1.83
CA LEU A 322 -12.43 -18.80 0.45
C LEU A 322 -13.15 -19.86 -0.39
N VAL A 323 -14.17 -19.45 -1.14
CA VAL A 323 -14.95 -20.34 -2.02
C VAL A 323 -14.66 -20.10 -3.49
N ALA A 324 -14.35 -18.85 -3.88
CA ALA A 324 -13.94 -18.51 -5.24
C ALA A 324 -13.14 -17.20 -5.29
N VAL A 325 -12.44 -16.98 -6.39
CA VAL A 325 -11.84 -15.69 -6.74
C VAL A 325 -12.09 -15.35 -8.20
N GLU A 326 -12.17 -14.06 -8.49
CA GLU A 326 -11.92 -13.52 -9.82
C GLU A 326 -10.55 -12.86 -9.81
N MET A 327 -9.76 -13.09 -10.86
CA MET A 327 -8.42 -12.53 -10.95
C MET A 327 -7.99 -12.27 -12.39
N VAL A 328 -7.02 -11.36 -12.53
CA VAL A 328 -6.36 -11.07 -13.80
C VAL A 328 -4.98 -11.70 -13.81
N LEU A 329 -4.71 -12.50 -14.84
CA LEU A 329 -3.43 -13.20 -15.02
C LEU A 329 -2.39 -12.31 -15.71
N ALA A 330 -1.15 -12.78 -15.80
CA ALA A 330 -0.03 -12.02 -16.37
C ALA A 330 -0.26 -11.61 -17.84
N ASP A 331 -1.01 -12.42 -18.60
CA ASP A 331 -1.38 -12.17 -19.99
C ASP A 331 -2.58 -11.21 -20.14
N GLY A 332 -3.15 -10.74 -19.03
CA GLY A 332 -4.32 -9.86 -19.00
C GLY A 332 -5.67 -10.59 -19.07
N SER A 333 -5.69 -11.92 -19.15
CA SER A 333 -6.95 -12.67 -19.10
C SER A 333 -7.61 -12.55 -17.73
N ILE A 334 -8.93 -12.39 -17.73
CA ILE A 334 -9.76 -12.34 -16.52
C ILE A 334 -10.39 -13.73 -16.35
N VAL A 335 -10.10 -14.37 -15.22
CA VAL A 335 -10.52 -15.75 -14.94
C VAL A 335 -11.22 -15.85 -13.59
N ARG A 336 -12.12 -16.82 -13.47
CA ARG A 336 -12.62 -17.30 -12.19
C ARG A 336 -11.86 -18.54 -11.76
N ALA A 337 -11.57 -18.66 -10.47
CA ALA A 337 -11.00 -19.87 -9.89
C ALA A 337 -11.76 -20.28 -8.63
N ASP A 338 -12.27 -21.50 -8.61
CA ASP A 338 -12.93 -22.14 -7.48
C ASP A 338 -12.65 -23.65 -7.49
N ARG A 339 -13.48 -24.48 -6.84
CA ARG A 339 -13.27 -25.94 -6.80
C ARG A 339 -13.60 -26.65 -8.13
N GLU A 340 -14.38 -26.02 -9.00
CA GLU A 340 -14.88 -26.61 -10.25
C GLU A 340 -14.22 -25.96 -11.47
N GLU A 341 -13.98 -24.65 -11.41
CA GLU A 341 -13.32 -23.85 -12.46
C GLU A 341 -11.90 -23.47 -12.05
N ASN A 342 -10.89 -23.76 -12.88
CA ASN A 342 -9.46 -23.53 -12.59
C ASN A 342 -9.02 -23.96 -11.16
N PRO A 343 -9.29 -25.22 -10.73
CA PRO A 343 -9.07 -25.66 -9.35
C PRO A 343 -7.60 -25.67 -8.91
N ASP A 344 -6.68 -25.79 -9.87
CA ASP A 344 -5.24 -25.72 -9.66
C ASP A 344 -4.79 -24.28 -9.35
N LEU A 345 -5.33 -23.29 -10.05
CA LEU A 345 -5.15 -21.87 -9.74
C LEU A 345 -5.78 -21.52 -8.39
N PHE A 346 -6.99 -22.01 -8.10
CA PHE A 346 -7.68 -21.79 -6.83
C PHE A 346 -6.90 -22.39 -5.64
N TRP A 347 -6.25 -23.54 -5.82
CA TRP A 347 -5.32 -24.09 -4.86
C TRP A 347 -4.12 -23.16 -4.62
N GLY A 348 -3.53 -22.61 -5.69
CA GLY A 348 -2.35 -21.76 -5.64
C GLY A 348 -2.61 -20.40 -4.97
N VAL A 349 -3.71 -19.74 -5.31
CA VAL A 349 -4.10 -18.42 -4.74
C VAL A 349 -4.25 -18.48 -3.22
N ARG A 350 -4.62 -19.64 -2.67
CA ARG A 350 -4.74 -19.88 -1.21
C ARG A 350 -3.36 -20.16 -0.59
N GLY A 351 -2.43 -19.21 -0.70
CA GLY A 351 -1.14 -19.24 0.00
C GLY A 351 0.06 -18.69 -0.78
N ALA A 352 -0.02 -18.58 -2.11
CA ALA A 352 1.10 -18.13 -2.94
C ALA A 352 1.29 -16.60 -3.02
N GLY A 353 0.47 -15.82 -2.31
CA GLY A 353 0.47 -14.36 -2.42
C GLY A 353 0.15 -13.90 -3.83
N ALA A 354 0.85 -12.87 -4.31
CA ALA A 354 0.64 -12.27 -5.64
C ALA A 354 1.36 -13.00 -6.79
N ASN A 355 1.82 -14.24 -6.60
CA ASN A 355 2.65 -14.94 -7.60
C ASN A 355 1.89 -15.34 -8.88
N LEU A 356 0.57 -15.51 -8.81
CA LEU A 356 -0.22 -16.12 -9.90
C LEU A 356 -1.15 -15.13 -10.61
N GLY A 357 -1.19 -13.87 -10.19
CA GLY A 357 -2.08 -12.86 -10.74
C GLY A 357 -2.53 -11.82 -9.72
N VAL A 358 -3.40 -10.92 -10.17
CA VAL A 358 -4.03 -9.90 -9.33
C VAL A 358 -5.48 -10.29 -9.09
N VAL A 359 -5.82 -10.68 -7.87
CA VAL A 359 -7.22 -10.96 -7.49
C VAL A 359 -8.01 -9.65 -7.50
N THR A 360 -9.17 -9.66 -8.16
CA THR A 360 -10.09 -8.53 -8.31
C THR A 360 -11.38 -8.68 -7.53
N ALA A 361 -11.71 -9.89 -7.09
CA ALA A 361 -12.74 -10.15 -6.10
C ALA A 361 -12.52 -11.49 -5.41
N PHE A 362 -12.88 -11.57 -4.14
CA PHE A 362 -12.91 -12.79 -3.35
C PHE A 362 -14.35 -13.12 -2.98
N GLU A 363 -14.73 -14.39 -3.04
CA GLU A 363 -15.97 -14.89 -2.47
C GLU A 363 -15.64 -15.77 -1.27
N PHE A 364 -16.26 -15.48 -0.13
CA PHE A 364 -16.09 -16.23 1.11
C PHE A 364 -17.41 -16.78 1.62
N GLU A 365 -17.34 -17.91 2.31
CA GLU A 365 -18.37 -18.33 3.26
C GLU A 365 -17.97 -17.83 4.65
N VAL A 366 -18.83 -17.02 5.29
CA VAL A 366 -18.56 -16.45 6.62
C VAL A 366 -19.31 -17.20 7.71
N TYR A 367 -18.97 -16.94 8.97
CA TYR A 367 -19.52 -17.66 10.11
C TYR A 367 -20.14 -16.73 11.15
N GLU A 368 -20.98 -17.29 12.03
CA GLU A 368 -21.68 -16.54 13.08
C GLU A 368 -20.77 -16.32 14.27
N VAL A 369 -20.31 -15.08 14.43
CA VAL A 369 -19.57 -14.57 15.58
C VAL A 369 -19.92 -13.10 15.67
N ALA A 370 -20.66 -12.71 16.71
CA ALA A 370 -21.00 -11.33 16.99
C ALA A 370 -20.15 -10.82 18.16
N GLU A 371 -20.49 -11.23 19.38
CA GLU A 371 -19.80 -10.84 20.60
C GLU A 371 -18.69 -11.83 20.99
N VAL A 372 -17.56 -11.28 21.42
CA VAL A 372 -16.35 -12.00 21.82
C VAL A 372 -15.76 -11.37 23.08
N GLY A 373 -15.05 -12.17 23.88
CA GLY A 373 -14.17 -11.65 24.92
C GLY A 373 -12.85 -11.20 24.32
N SER A 374 -12.54 -9.92 24.35
CA SER A 374 -11.24 -9.36 23.92
C SER A 374 -10.40 -8.99 25.13
N ALA A 375 -9.13 -9.37 25.13
CA ALA A 375 -8.21 -9.17 26.25
C ALA A 375 -6.87 -8.56 25.83
N GLN A 376 -6.40 -7.61 26.61
CA GLN A 376 -5.04 -7.09 26.60
C GLN A 376 -4.48 -7.13 28.02
N LEU A 377 -3.46 -7.95 28.24
CA LEU A 377 -2.85 -8.13 29.56
C LEU A 377 -1.36 -7.75 29.46
N THR A 378 -0.89 -6.92 30.38
CA THR A 378 0.54 -6.65 30.55
C THR A 378 1.01 -7.28 31.84
N LEU A 379 2.02 -8.13 31.72
CA LEU A 379 2.60 -8.91 32.80
C LEU A 379 4.08 -8.58 32.95
N VAL A 380 4.59 -8.63 34.17
CA VAL A 380 6.04 -8.67 34.45
C VAL A 380 6.39 -10.06 34.93
N VAL A 381 7.33 -10.71 34.25
CA VAL A 381 7.85 -12.04 34.62
C VAL A 381 9.31 -11.94 35.06
N PRO A 382 9.73 -12.72 36.07
CA PRO A 382 11.12 -12.70 36.54
C PRO A 382 12.08 -13.35 35.54
N ASP A 383 11.65 -14.42 34.86
CA ASP A 383 12.43 -15.16 33.88
C ASP A 383 11.65 -15.30 32.58
N ILE A 384 12.23 -14.82 31.48
CA ILE A 384 11.62 -14.90 30.17
C ILE A 384 11.68 -16.31 29.58
N GLU A 385 12.70 -17.10 29.92
CA GLU A 385 12.85 -18.47 29.43
C GLU A 385 11.73 -19.35 29.98
N GLU A 386 11.54 -19.34 31.30
CA GLU A 386 10.44 -20.06 31.96
C GLU A 386 9.07 -19.57 31.47
N ALA A 387 8.89 -18.26 31.29
CA ALA A 387 7.64 -17.69 30.83
C ALA A 387 7.27 -18.13 29.40
N LEU A 388 8.25 -18.24 28.49
CA LEU A 388 8.00 -18.73 27.13
C LEU A 388 7.57 -20.20 27.13
N LEU A 389 8.23 -21.04 27.94
CA LEU A 389 7.86 -22.46 28.08
C LEU A 389 6.44 -22.62 28.65
N ARG A 390 6.15 -21.95 29.77
CA ARG A 390 4.82 -21.98 30.41
C ARG A 390 3.72 -21.41 29.52
N PHE A 391 4.00 -20.36 28.76
CA PHE A 391 3.06 -19.85 27.76
C PHE A 391 2.73 -20.91 26.72
N GLY A 392 3.71 -21.71 26.29
CA GLY A 392 3.51 -22.84 25.39
C GLY A 392 2.58 -23.91 25.92
N GLU A 393 2.78 -24.31 27.17
CA GLU A 393 1.92 -25.27 27.88
C GLU A 393 0.48 -24.75 27.97
N MET A 394 0.30 -23.49 28.42
CA MET A 394 -1.02 -22.85 28.51
C MET A 394 -1.72 -22.76 27.15
N ALA A 395 -1.00 -22.39 26.09
CA ALA A 395 -1.55 -22.27 24.75
C ALA A 395 -1.89 -23.64 24.11
N ALA A 396 -1.15 -24.70 24.46
CA ALA A 396 -1.44 -26.06 24.03
C ALA A 396 -2.70 -26.63 24.71
N GLU A 397 -2.91 -26.31 25.99
CA GLU A 397 -4.08 -26.73 26.77
C GLU A 397 -5.33 -25.86 26.51
N ALA A 398 -5.15 -24.64 26.00
CA ALA A 398 -6.24 -23.72 25.73
C ALA A 398 -7.27 -24.32 24.77
N PRO A 399 -8.58 -24.22 25.06
CA PRO A 399 -9.63 -24.63 24.14
C PRO A 399 -9.56 -23.87 22.81
N ARG A 400 -10.14 -24.46 21.75
CA ARG A 400 -10.07 -23.90 20.38
C ARG A 400 -10.71 -22.54 20.22
N ASP A 401 -11.69 -22.21 21.06
CA ASP A 401 -12.35 -20.91 21.11
C ASP A 401 -11.47 -19.80 21.68
N THR A 402 -10.29 -20.13 22.19
CA THR A 402 -9.39 -19.22 22.86
C THR A 402 -8.08 -19.12 22.10
N THR A 403 -7.76 -17.89 21.68
CA THR A 403 -6.50 -17.55 21.03
C THR A 403 -5.81 -16.46 21.81
N VAL A 404 -4.57 -16.69 22.24
CA VAL A 404 -3.74 -15.68 22.89
C VAL A 404 -2.42 -15.56 22.15
N PHE A 405 -2.03 -14.33 21.81
CA PHE A 405 -0.72 -14.00 21.25
C PHE A 405 0.15 -13.35 22.31
N LEU A 406 1.44 -13.63 22.26
CA LEU A 406 2.43 -13.06 23.17
C LEU A 406 3.33 -12.10 22.39
N VAL A 407 3.53 -10.89 22.93
CA VAL A 407 4.52 -9.93 22.45
C VAL A 407 5.46 -9.56 23.59
N THR A 408 6.76 -9.57 23.32
CA THR A 408 7.81 -9.19 24.27
C THR A 408 8.98 -8.55 23.53
N GLY A 409 10.00 -8.14 24.27
CA GLY A 409 11.24 -7.59 23.73
C GLY A 409 12.41 -7.89 24.66
N ARG A 410 13.41 -7.01 24.65
CA ARG A 410 14.61 -7.16 25.48
C ARG A 410 14.25 -7.29 26.98
N PRO A 411 14.72 -8.34 27.68
CA PRO A 411 14.54 -8.50 29.12
C PRO A 411 15.29 -7.41 29.90
N ARG A 412 14.78 -7.04 31.07
CA ARG A 412 15.39 -6.04 31.96
C ARG A 412 15.77 -6.66 33.31
N PRO A 413 16.71 -6.06 34.07
CA PRO A 413 17.12 -6.58 35.38
C PRO A 413 15.96 -6.78 36.38
N GLU A 414 14.96 -5.90 36.34
CA GLU A 414 13.77 -5.94 37.19
C GLU A 414 12.69 -6.95 36.73
N GLY A 415 12.90 -7.61 35.59
CA GLY A 415 11.95 -8.54 34.96
C GLY A 415 11.71 -8.23 33.49
N SER A 416 11.05 -9.15 32.80
CA SER A 416 10.66 -9.00 31.41
C SER A 416 9.19 -8.61 31.30
N VAL A 417 8.89 -7.65 30.44
CA VAL A 417 7.51 -7.24 30.16
C VAL A 417 6.95 -8.13 29.05
N ILE A 418 5.83 -8.77 29.32
CA ILE A 418 5.06 -9.54 28.35
C ILE A 418 3.71 -8.87 28.14
N GLN A 419 3.32 -8.70 26.88
CA GLN A 419 1.98 -8.31 26.49
C GLN A 419 1.26 -9.51 25.88
N LEU A 420 0.08 -9.81 26.41
CA LEU A 420 -0.81 -10.84 25.87
C LEU A 420 -2.00 -10.18 25.20
N TYR A 421 -2.26 -10.56 23.96
CA TYR A 421 -3.44 -10.16 23.19
C TYR A 421 -4.32 -11.39 22.99
N GLY A 422 -5.44 -11.44 23.70
CA GLY A 422 -6.34 -12.59 23.75
C GLY A 422 -7.69 -12.32 23.11
N LEU A 423 -8.28 -13.36 22.51
CA LEU A 423 -9.67 -13.39 22.10
C LEU A 423 -10.28 -14.74 22.49
N VAL A 424 -11.48 -14.68 23.07
CA VAL A 424 -12.33 -15.83 23.38
C VAL A 424 -13.61 -15.69 22.56
N ASP A 425 -13.85 -16.62 21.63
CA ASP A 425 -15.06 -16.66 20.83
C ASP A 425 -16.22 -17.29 21.63
N SER A 426 -16.69 -16.49 22.59
CA SER A 426 -17.84 -16.71 23.46
C SER A 426 -18.39 -15.35 23.93
N PRO A 427 -19.71 -15.17 23.99
CA PRO A 427 -20.33 -14.01 24.62
C PRO A 427 -20.46 -14.14 26.15
N ASP A 428 -20.20 -15.33 26.72
CA ASP A 428 -20.39 -15.61 28.14
C ASP A 428 -19.21 -15.10 28.98
N PRO A 429 -19.41 -14.11 29.88
CA PRO A 429 -18.35 -13.57 30.73
C PRO A 429 -17.68 -14.61 31.63
N GLU A 430 -18.40 -15.62 32.12
CA GLU A 430 -17.83 -16.65 32.99
C GLU A 430 -16.84 -17.52 32.19
N VAL A 431 -17.23 -17.92 30.97
CA VAL A 431 -16.34 -18.63 30.05
C VAL A 431 -15.14 -17.77 29.69
N ILE A 432 -15.33 -16.48 29.39
CA ILE A 432 -14.23 -15.57 29.05
C ILE A 432 -13.20 -15.51 30.19
N VAL A 433 -13.67 -15.32 31.43
CA VAL A 433 -12.80 -15.27 32.61
C VAL A 433 -12.11 -16.61 32.83
N GLU A 434 -12.82 -17.73 32.74
CA GLU A 434 -12.27 -19.08 32.88
C GLU A 434 -11.12 -19.30 31.89
N ARG A 435 -11.34 -18.96 30.61
CA ARG A 435 -10.35 -19.17 29.52
C ARG A 435 -9.12 -18.29 29.65
N LEU A 436 -9.25 -17.07 30.16
CA LEU A 436 -8.15 -16.11 30.28
C LEU A 436 -7.38 -16.24 31.60
N THR A 437 -7.97 -16.83 32.65
CA THR A 437 -7.36 -16.98 33.97
C THR A 437 -5.98 -17.67 33.95
N PRO A 438 -5.76 -18.78 33.22
CA PRO A 438 -4.44 -19.41 33.13
C PRO A 438 -3.37 -18.43 32.64
N PHE A 439 -3.66 -17.65 31.59
CA PHE A 439 -2.74 -16.69 31.01
C PHE A 439 -2.45 -15.50 31.93
N ALA A 440 -3.45 -15.02 32.67
CA ALA A 440 -3.26 -13.97 33.67
C ALA A 440 -2.32 -14.39 34.82
N SER A 441 -2.17 -15.70 35.06
CA SER A 441 -1.28 -16.26 36.09
C SER A 441 0.18 -16.46 35.66
N LEU A 442 0.51 -16.13 34.40
CA LEU A 442 1.86 -16.29 33.85
C LEU A 442 2.90 -15.41 34.56
N GLY A 443 2.49 -14.25 35.07
CA GLY A 443 3.37 -13.30 35.75
C GLY A 443 2.61 -12.32 36.65
N ALA A 444 3.30 -11.29 37.14
CA ALA A 444 2.65 -10.21 37.89
C ALA A 444 1.87 -9.30 36.94
N LEU A 445 0.54 -9.30 37.05
CA LEU A 445 -0.35 -8.48 36.23
C LEU A 445 -0.24 -7.01 36.61
N VAL A 446 0.28 -6.19 35.70
CA VAL A 446 0.49 -4.75 35.91
C VAL A 446 -0.53 -3.88 35.18
N GLN A 447 -1.14 -4.40 34.10
CA GLN A 447 -2.24 -3.76 33.39
C GLN A 447 -3.14 -4.83 32.79
N GLN A 448 -4.45 -4.58 32.81
CA GLN A 448 -5.44 -5.45 32.18
C GLN A 448 -6.56 -4.63 31.55
N GLN A 449 -7.02 -5.11 30.40
CA GLN A 449 -8.28 -4.73 29.79
C GLN A 449 -8.92 -6.01 29.25
N VAL A 450 -10.06 -6.39 29.81
CA VAL A 450 -10.88 -7.50 29.31
C VAL A 450 -12.28 -6.94 29.09
N ILE A 451 -12.76 -7.03 27.85
CA ILE A 451 -14.05 -6.47 27.45
C ILE A 451 -14.84 -7.53 26.68
N LEU A 452 -16.15 -7.57 26.94
CA LEU A 452 -17.10 -8.14 26.00
C LEU A 452 -17.32 -7.09 24.91
N ALA A 453 -17.09 -7.46 23.65
CA ALA A 453 -17.16 -6.55 22.53
C ALA A 453 -17.68 -7.26 21.28
N HIS A 454 -18.25 -6.52 20.33
CA HIS A 454 -18.48 -7.05 19.00
C HIS A 454 -17.14 -7.30 18.31
N TYR A 455 -17.05 -8.30 17.43
CA TYR A 455 -15.83 -8.55 16.66
C TYR A 455 -15.42 -7.33 15.82
N THR A 456 -16.37 -6.54 15.34
CA THR A 456 -16.07 -5.27 14.66
C THR A 456 -15.31 -4.30 15.54
N ASP A 457 -15.57 -4.23 16.85
CA ASP A 457 -14.89 -3.32 17.76
C ASP A 457 -13.44 -3.71 18.01
N VAL A 458 -13.16 -5.02 18.02
CA VAL A 458 -11.79 -5.55 18.07
C VAL A 458 -11.01 -5.12 16.83
N MET A 459 -11.62 -5.23 15.64
CA MET A 459 -10.97 -4.83 14.39
C MET A 459 -10.91 -3.30 14.20
N ASN A 460 -11.82 -2.55 14.83
CA ASN A 460 -11.90 -1.09 14.77
C ASN A 460 -10.75 -0.37 15.50
N GLN A 461 -9.94 -1.07 16.29
CA GLN A 461 -8.73 -0.50 16.93
C GLN A 461 -7.68 -0.03 15.92
N ALA A 462 -7.79 -0.44 14.66
CA ALA A 462 -6.96 0.10 13.60
C ALA A 462 -7.31 1.56 13.27
N HIS A 463 -6.25 2.37 13.14
CA HIS A 463 -6.38 3.76 12.70
C HIS A 463 -6.82 3.81 11.24
N ASP A 464 -7.73 4.73 10.93
CA ASP A 464 -8.13 4.95 9.54
C ASP A 464 -6.97 5.53 8.74
N ILE A 465 -6.83 5.09 7.49
CA ILE A 465 -5.92 5.72 6.54
C ILE A 465 -6.54 7.07 6.20
N GLY A 466 -6.00 8.13 6.80
CA GLY A 466 -6.46 9.49 6.57
C GLY A 466 -6.32 9.92 5.09
N PRO A 467 -6.80 11.12 4.73
CA PRO A 467 -6.71 11.64 3.36
C PRO A 467 -5.26 11.77 2.87
N ASP A 468 -4.30 11.81 3.79
CA ASP A 468 -2.88 11.90 3.49
C ASP A 468 -2.25 10.54 3.14
N GLY A 469 -3.00 9.44 3.23
CA GLY A 469 -2.53 8.09 2.94
C GLY A 469 -1.61 7.54 4.03
N HIS A 470 -0.81 6.53 3.66
CA HIS A 470 0.20 5.99 4.57
C HIS A 470 1.42 6.90 4.67
N HIS A 471 2.05 6.90 5.85
CA HIS A 471 3.28 7.65 6.15
C HIS A 471 4.39 6.74 6.68
N GLY A 472 4.45 5.50 6.18
CA GLY A 472 5.55 4.62 6.49
C GLY A 472 6.89 5.25 6.12
N HIS A 473 7.82 5.23 7.06
CA HIS A 473 9.21 5.69 6.92
C HIS A 473 10.22 4.67 7.46
N GLY A 474 9.73 3.56 8.01
CA GLY A 474 10.56 2.54 8.64
C GLY A 474 11.17 1.58 7.64
N GLU A 475 12.31 1.02 8.04
CA GLU A 475 12.90 -0.17 7.44
C GLU A 475 12.90 -1.29 8.49
N PRO A 476 11.74 -1.74 8.99
CA PRO A 476 11.73 -2.82 9.96
C PRO A 476 12.35 -4.06 9.31
N HIS A 477 13.40 -4.58 9.94
CA HIS A 477 13.94 -5.88 9.59
C HIS A 477 13.18 -6.89 10.43
N ALA A 478 12.42 -7.75 9.77
CA ALA A 478 11.65 -8.80 10.41
C ALA A 478 12.07 -10.17 9.88
N ARG A 479 12.14 -11.14 10.78
CA ARG A 479 12.29 -12.56 10.48
C ARG A 479 11.05 -13.30 10.94
N SER A 480 10.60 -14.24 10.11
CA SER A 480 9.47 -15.10 10.43
C SER A 480 9.88 -16.57 10.44
N GLY A 481 9.25 -17.33 11.33
CA GLY A 481 9.38 -18.78 11.39
C GLY A 481 8.09 -19.44 11.89
N LEU A 482 8.02 -20.76 11.74
CA LEU A 482 6.97 -21.61 12.26
C LEU A 482 7.63 -22.72 13.08
N ILE A 483 7.07 -23.02 14.25
CA ILE A 483 7.59 -24.05 15.16
C ILE A 483 6.48 -25.02 15.58
N PRO A 484 6.80 -26.31 15.79
CA PRO A 484 5.82 -27.33 16.19
C PRO A 484 5.40 -27.23 17.67
N GLY A 485 6.15 -26.46 18.47
CA GLY A 485 5.88 -26.25 19.89
C GLY A 485 6.96 -25.38 20.54
N LEU A 486 6.68 -24.90 21.75
CA LEU A 486 7.66 -24.18 22.58
C LEU A 486 8.37 -25.18 23.49
N THR A 487 9.44 -25.81 23.00
CA THR A 487 10.26 -26.73 23.81
C THR A 487 11.20 -25.96 24.73
N SER A 488 11.78 -26.64 25.72
CA SER A 488 12.79 -26.06 26.61
C SER A 488 14.01 -25.54 25.84
N GLU A 489 14.44 -26.24 24.77
CA GLU A 489 15.55 -25.79 23.92
C GLU A 489 15.19 -24.52 23.17
N PHE A 490 14.00 -24.44 22.57
CA PHE A 490 13.55 -23.23 21.90
C PHE A 490 13.44 -22.07 22.88
N ALA A 491 12.84 -22.29 24.06
CA ALA A 491 12.67 -21.24 25.07
C ALA A 491 14.01 -20.65 25.52
N ARG A 492 15.02 -21.51 25.76
CA ARG A 492 16.38 -21.09 26.08
C ARG A 492 17.00 -20.25 24.97
N ASP A 493 16.91 -20.71 23.73
CA ASP A 493 17.56 -20.06 22.59
C ASP A 493 16.84 -18.75 22.20
N ALA A 494 15.51 -18.70 22.33
CA ALA A 494 14.71 -17.48 22.18
C ALA A 494 15.00 -16.47 23.29
N ALA A 495 15.14 -16.92 24.54
CA ALA A 495 15.56 -16.06 25.65
C ALA A 495 16.98 -15.50 25.42
N GLN A 496 17.90 -16.30 24.87
CA GLN A 496 19.23 -15.84 24.47
C GLN A 496 19.16 -14.81 23.34
N LEU A 497 18.33 -15.04 22.32
CA LEU A 497 18.05 -14.09 21.25
C LEU A 497 17.56 -12.76 21.82
N LEU A 498 16.62 -12.75 22.76
CA LEU A 498 16.11 -11.51 23.37
C LEU A 498 17.19 -10.80 24.20
N ARG A 499 18.05 -11.55 24.89
CA ARG A 499 19.16 -11.01 25.71
C ARG A 499 20.25 -10.31 24.89
N THR A 500 20.37 -10.60 23.59
CA THR A 500 21.28 -9.87 22.69
C THR A 500 21.01 -8.36 22.70
N GLY A 501 19.74 -7.98 22.83
CA GLY A 501 19.27 -6.59 22.71
C GLY A 501 19.06 -6.13 21.27
N ASP A 502 19.30 -6.98 20.27
CA ASP A 502 19.12 -6.66 18.85
C ASP A 502 17.65 -6.79 18.37
N VAL A 503 16.80 -7.41 19.19
CA VAL A 503 15.37 -7.62 18.95
C VAL A 503 14.55 -6.73 19.87
N TYR A 504 13.83 -5.77 19.30
CA TYR A 504 12.94 -4.86 20.05
C TYR A 504 11.49 -5.35 20.06
N PHE A 505 11.12 -6.25 19.16
CA PHE A 505 9.78 -6.83 19.06
C PHE A 505 9.91 -8.32 18.76
N PHE A 506 9.35 -9.16 19.63
CA PHE A 506 9.24 -10.60 19.44
C PHE A 506 7.81 -11.03 19.71
N GLN A 507 7.19 -11.68 18.72
CA GLN A 507 5.80 -12.12 18.79
C GLN A 507 5.70 -13.64 18.60
N LEU A 508 4.86 -14.26 19.42
CA LEU A 508 4.36 -15.61 19.25
C LEU A 508 2.85 -15.54 18.94
N ARG A 509 2.45 -16.01 17.76
CA ARG A 509 1.05 -16.22 17.41
C ARG A 509 0.72 -17.69 17.57
N THR A 510 -0.23 -17.99 18.45
CA THR A 510 -0.74 -19.35 18.65
C THR A 510 -1.50 -19.82 17.41
N MET A 511 -1.12 -20.99 16.92
CA MET A 511 -1.68 -21.68 15.76
C MET A 511 -2.45 -22.92 16.22
N GLY A 512 -2.51 -23.98 15.41
CA GLY A 512 -3.25 -25.20 15.70
C GLY A 512 -4.77 -25.00 15.61
N GLY A 513 -5.52 -25.82 16.34
CA GLY A 513 -6.97 -25.80 16.25
C GLY A 513 -7.45 -26.17 14.83
N ALA A 514 -8.49 -25.52 14.34
CA ALA A 514 -9.06 -25.76 13.01
C ALA A 514 -8.07 -25.56 11.86
N ILE A 515 -6.98 -24.81 12.06
CA ILE A 515 -5.88 -24.70 11.09
C ILE A 515 -5.29 -26.09 10.78
N ALA A 516 -5.13 -26.93 11.81
CA ALA A 516 -4.50 -28.25 11.70
C ALA A 516 -5.48 -29.35 11.22
N ASP A 517 -6.78 -29.07 11.14
CA ASP A 517 -7.77 -30.00 10.58
C ASP A 517 -7.71 -30.06 9.05
N VAL A 518 -7.20 -29.00 8.43
CA VAL A 518 -7.06 -28.90 6.99
C VAL A 518 -5.80 -29.66 6.55
N ASP A 519 -5.96 -30.57 5.59
CA ASP A 519 -4.84 -31.30 5.01
C ASP A 519 -3.74 -30.35 4.51
N PRO A 520 -2.45 -30.54 4.86
CA PRO A 520 -1.33 -29.72 4.41
C PRO A 520 -1.21 -29.52 2.90
N THR A 521 -1.81 -30.40 2.09
CA THR A 521 -1.80 -30.33 0.62
C THR A 521 -3.05 -29.69 0.02
N ALA A 522 -4.07 -29.35 0.83
CA ALA A 522 -5.34 -28.79 0.37
C ALA A 522 -5.24 -27.36 -0.20
N THR A 523 -4.17 -26.65 0.15
CA THR A 523 -3.88 -25.27 -0.28
C THR A 523 -2.38 -25.07 -0.48
N ALA A 524 -1.96 -23.95 -1.08
CA ALA A 524 -0.53 -23.58 -1.15
C ALA A 524 0.09 -23.24 0.21
N PHE A 525 -0.70 -22.87 1.22
CA PHE A 525 -0.23 -22.80 2.61
C PHE A 525 -0.11 -24.21 3.22
N ALA A 526 1.12 -24.73 3.30
CA ALA A 526 1.36 -26.12 3.68
C ALA A 526 1.60 -26.34 5.18
N HIS A 527 2.04 -25.32 5.91
CA HIS A 527 2.51 -25.45 7.29
C HIS A 527 1.37 -25.45 8.31
N ARG A 528 0.41 -26.37 8.14
CA ARG A 528 -0.84 -26.47 8.93
C ARG A 528 -0.61 -26.96 10.37
N ASN A 529 0.44 -27.73 10.60
CA ASN A 529 0.72 -28.40 11.89
C ASN A 529 1.59 -27.59 12.85
N ALA A 530 2.00 -26.36 12.48
CA ALA A 530 2.74 -25.50 13.39
C ALA A 530 1.89 -25.15 14.62
N ALA A 531 2.49 -25.17 15.81
CA ALA A 531 1.83 -24.70 17.04
C ALA A 531 1.98 -23.19 17.21
N PHE A 532 3.06 -22.59 16.69
CA PHE A 532 3.25 -21.14 16.75
C PHE A 532 3.86 -20.59 15.46
N GLN A 533 3.41 -19.39 15.08
CA GLN A 533 4.15 -18.50 14.19
C GLN A 533 4.94 -17.52 15.02
N ILE A 534 6.22 -17.36 14.67
CA ILE A 534 7.14 -16.50 15.39
C ILE A 534 7.58 -15.33 14.49
N THR A 535 7.65 -14.13 15.07
CA THR A 535 8.16 -12.95 14.39
C THR A 535 9.14 -12.22 15.30
N ALA A 536 10.33 -11.91 14.82
CA ALA A 536 11.26 -10.99 15.49
C ALA A 536 11.51 -9.78 14.60
N MET A 537 11.46 -8.57 15.17
CA MET A 537 11.91 -7.35 14.51
C MET A 537 13.09 -6.72 15.25
N GLY A 538 14.09 -6.30 14.47
CA GLY A 538 15.35 -5.76 14.98
C GLY A 538 15.80 -4.51 14.23
N GLY A 539 16.80 -3.82 14.81
CA GLY A 539 17.30 -2.53 14.34
C GLY A 539 18.20 -2.57 13.10
N GLY A 540 18.56 -3.75 12.60
CA GLY A 540 19.39 -3.92 11.41
C GLY A 540 19.44 -5.38 10.95
N THR A 541 19.64 -5.61 9.65
CA THR A 541 19.66 -6.95 9.03
C THR A 541 20.68 -7.89 9.67
N GLU A 542 21.95 -7.47 9.74
CA GLU A 542 23.06 -8.35 10.17
C GLU A 542 22.97 -8.75 11.65
N ALA A 543 22.67 -7.79 12.52
CA ALA A 543 22.47 -8.03 13.94
C ALA A 543 21.25 -8.94 14.17
N LEU A 544 20.14 -8.69 13.45
CA LEU A 544 18.97 -9.55 13.53
C LEU A 544 19.25 -10.95 13.00
N ASP A 545 19.98 -11.12 11.90
CA ASP A 545 20.34 -12.43 11.35
C ASP A 545 21.22 -13.23 12.32
N THR A 546 22.19 -12.56 12.95
CA THR A 546 23.05 -13.16 13.97
C THR A 546 22.22 -13.63 15.16
N ALA A 547 21.33 -12.79 15.70
CA ALA A 547 20.45 -13.17 16.80
C ALA A 547 19.45 -14.26 16.40
N TRP A 548 18.88 -14.18 15.19
CA TRP A 548 17.92 -15.13 14.64
C TRP A 548 18.51 -16.52 14.43
N SER A 549 19.81 -16.63 14.15
CA SER A 549 20.51 -17.91 14.01
C SER A 549 20.37 -18.83 15.24
N LEU A 550 20.09 -18.26 16.43
CA LEU A 550 19.84 -19.03 17.64
C LEU A 550 18.53 -19.82 17.58
N VAL A 551 17.48 -19.25 16.98
CA VAL A 551 16.16 -19.88 16.90
C VAL A 551 15.93 -20.61 15.56
N GLN A 552 16.73 -20.30 14.54
CA GLN A 552 16.62 -20.89 13.21
C GLN A 552 16.61 -22.43 13.18
N PRO A 553 17.40 -23.16 13.99
CA PRO A 553 17.40 -24.62 14.00
C PRO A 553 16.08 -25.26 14.43
N HIS A 554 15.20 -24.50 15.09
CA HIS A 554 13.90 -24.98 15.59
C HIS A 554 12.76 -24.80 14.58
N LEU A 555 13.03 -24.11 13.46
CA LEU A 555 11.98 -23.74 12.51
C LEU A 555 11.69 -24.87 11.53
N GLU A 556 10.41 -25.14 11.32
CA GLU A 556 9.91 -26.13 10.35
C GLU A 556 9.21 -25.47 9.15
N GLY A 557 9.19 -24.15 9.12
CA GLY A 557 8.60 -23.39 8.02
C GLY A 557 8.68 -21.88 8.23
N LEU A 558 8.10 -21.15 7.30
CA LEU A 558 8.07 -19.69 7.29
C LEU A 558 6.69 -19.17 6.88
N TYR A 559 6.24 -18.12 7.58
CA TYR A 559 5.08 -17.35 7.16
C TYR A 559 5.52 -16.08 6.42
N LEU A 560 5.28 -16.03 5.11
CA LEU A 560 5.83 -15.02 4.20
C LEU A 560 5.42 -13.57 4.53
N SER A 561 4.26 -13.37 5.17
CA SER A 561 3.72 -12.04 5.47
C SER A 561 4.55 -11.24 6.47
N PHE A 562 5.42 -11.91 7.25
CA PHE A 562 6.30 -11.30 8.25
C PHE A 562 7.79 -11.42 7.92
N GLU A 563 8.15 -11.86 6.71
CA GLU A 563 9.55 -11.95 6.28
C GLU A 563 9.94 -10.76 5.41
N THR A 564 11.05 -10.11 5.79
CA THR A 564 11.56 -8.91 5.11
C THR A 564 12.78 -9.17 4.25
N THR A 565 13.49 -10.29 4.48
CA THR A 565 14.60 -10.66 3.61
C THR A 565 14.10 -10.86 2.18
N ARG A 566 14.94 -10.48 1.23
CA ARG A 566 14.73 -10.65 -0.20
C ARG A 566 15.47 -11.86 -0.76
N SER A 567 16.04 -12.68 0.13
CA SER A 567 16.83 -13.82 -0.31
C SER A 567 15.95 -14.88 -0.97
N PRO A 568 16.27 -15.31 -2.21
CA PRO A 568 15.48 -16.31 -2.92
C PRO A 568 15.43 -17.67 -2.22
N GLU A 569 16.46 -18.04 -1.44
CA GLU A 569 16.47 -19.35 -0.75
C GLU A 569 15.34 -19.53 0.26
N ARG A 570 14.80 -18.44 0.83
CA ARG A 570 13.71 -18.51 1.81
C ARG A 570 12.38 -19.00 1.21
N VAL A 571 12.29 -19.08 -0.11
CA VAL A 571 11.12 -19.64 -0.82
C VAL A 571 10.89 -21.10 -0.43
N ALA A 572 11.96 -21.87 -0.22
CA ALA A 572 11.86 -23.26 0.22
C ALA A 572 11.37 -23.40 1.67
N ASP A 573 11.60 -22.39 2.52
CA ASP A 573 11.08 -22.39 3.88
C ASP A 573 9.57 -22.10 3.91
N ALA A 574 9.08 -21.27 3.00
CA ALA A 574 7.65 -20.96 2.88
C ALA A 574 6.87 -22.14 2.26
N PHE A 575 7.46 -22.81 1.28
CA PHE A 575 6.81 -23.85 0.48
C PHE A 575 7.63 -25.14 0.51
N PRO A 576 7.14 -26.20 1.17
CA PRO A 576 7.77 -27.52 1.15
C PRO A 576 7.98 -28.03 -0.29
N PRO A 577 8.93 -28.94 -0.54
CA PRO A 577 9.37 -29.30 -1.90
C PRO A 577 8.24 -29.65 -2.89
N ALA A 578 7.25 -30.43 -2.46
CA ALA A 578 6.10 -30.81 -3.29
C ALA A 578 5.21 -29.59 -3.62
N THR A 579 4.93 -28.74 -2.63
CA THR A 579 4.16 -27.51 -2.79
C THR A 579 4.89 -26.54 -3.71
N LEU A 580 6.20 -26.35 -3.52
CA LEU A 580 7.02 -25.46 -4.35
C LEU A 580 7.08 -25.95 -5.81
N THR A 581 7.23 -27.25 -6.02
CA THR A 581 7.21 -27.85 -7.37
C THR A 581 5.90 -27.55 -8.07
N ARG A 582 4.76 -27.82 -7.42
CA ARG A 582 3.44 -27.53 -7.99
C ARG A 582 3.24 -26.04 -8.25
N LEU A 583 3.67 -25.17 -7.34
CA LEU A 583 3.58 -23.72 -7.56
C LEU A 583 4.44 -23.24 -8.72
N ARG A 584 5.61 -23.84 -8.94
CA ARG A 584 6.46 -23.55 -10.12
C ARG A 584 5.80 -23.98 -11.42
N GLU A 585 5.15 -25.15 -11.44
CA GLU A 585 4.34 -25.58 -12.60
C GLU A 585 3.20 -24.60 -12.90
N LEU A 586 2.48 -24.16 -11.87
CA LEU A 586 1.44 -23.13 -12.00
C LEU A 586 1.98 -21.80 -12.49
N LYS A 587 3.11 -21.36 -11.92
CA LYS A 587 3.80 -20.13 -12.33
C LYS A 587 4.24 -20.22 -13.79
N GLN A 588 4.77 -21.36 -14.24
CA GLN A 588 5.14 -21.59 -15.65
C GLN A 588 3.92 -21.56 -16.58
N ARG A 589 2.74 -21.98 -16.11
CA ARG A 589 1.49 -21.95 -16.89
C ARG A 589 0.87 -20.54 -16.97
N PHE A 590 0.79 -19.83 -15.84
CA PHE A 590 0.00 -18.60 -15.71
C PHE A 590 0.82 -17.30 -15.72
N ASP A 591 2.13 -17.39 -15.48
CA ASP A 591 3.08 -16.28 -15.55
C ASP A 591 4.45 -16.78 -16.06
N PRO A 592 4.53 -17.34 -17.29
CA PRO A 592 5.76 -17.92 -17.85
C PRO A 592 6.89 -16.91 -17.99
N THR A 593 6.56 -15.62 -18.08
CA THR A 593 7.55 -14.56 -18.20
C THR A 593 8.08 -14.14 -16.84
N ASN A 594 7.43 -14.52 -15.74
CA ASN A 594 7.69 -14.03 -14.38
C ASN A 594 7.54 -12.49 -14.28
N LEU A 595 6.38 -11.99 -14.70
CA LEU A 595 5.96 -10.61 -14.51
C LEU A 595 5.80 -10.29 -13.02
N PHE A 596 5.15 -11.19 -12.26
CA PHE A 596 4.95 -11.05 -10.82
C PHE A 596 6.15 -11.59 -10.03
N ARG A 597 7.30 -10.90 -10.13
CA ARG A 597 8.56 -11.28 -9.46
C ARG A 597 8.97 -10.41 -8.29
N ASP A 598 8.39 -9.23 -8.13
CA ASP A 598 8.73 -8.30 -7.03
C ASP A 598 7.87 -8.58 -5.78
N ASN A 599 7.60 -9.86 -5.50
CA ASN A 599 6.88 -10.37 -4.34
C ASN A 599 7.78 -11.39 -3.58
N PHE A 600 7.19 -12.31 -2.79
CA PHE A 600 7.92 -13.48 -2.30
C PHE A 600 8.02 -14.51 -3.44
N ASN A 601 8.92 -14.23 -4.37
CA ASN A 601 8.91 -14.75 -5.74
C ASN A 601 9.14 -16.25 -5.83
N ILE A 602 8.27 -16.92 -6.58
CA ILE A 602 8.46 -18.32 -6.99
C ILE A 602 9.21 -18.31 -8.31
N ASP A 603 10.53 -18.40 -8.23
CA ASP A 603 11.40 -18.35 -9.41
C ASP A 603 11.33 -19.66 -10.22
N LEU A 604 11.30 -19.50 -11.54
CA LEU A 604 11.29 -20.55 -12.56
C LEU A 604 12.70 -20.97 -12.99
N SER A 605 13.75 -20.19 -12.66
CA SER A 605 15.12 -20.46 -13.11
C SER A 605 15.70 -21.80 -12.64
N GLU A 606 15.13 -22.41 -11.59
CA GLU A 606 15.52 -23.73 -11.08
C GLU A 606 14.83 -24.90 -11.80
N MET A 607 13.79 -24.67 -12.62
CA MET A 607 13.19 -25.74 -13.44
C MET A 607 14.00 -26.05 -14.71
N ASN A 608 14.84 -25.10 -15.13
CA ASN A 608 15.62 -25.18 -16.38
C ASN A 608 17.07 -25.67 -16.16
N ARG A 609 17.40 -26.15 -14.95
CA ARG A 609 18.64 -26.87 -14.62
C ARG A 609 18.31 -28.32 -14.32
#